data_AF-N8V0J1-F1
#
_entry.id   AF-N8V0J1-F1
#
_cell.length_a   1.000
_cell.length_b   1.000
_cell.length_c   1.000
_cell.angle_alpha   90.00
_cell.angle_beta   90.00
_cell.angle_gamma   90.00
#
_symmetry.space_group_name_H-M   'P 1'
#
loop_
_entity.id
_entity.type
_entity.pdbx_description
1 polymer ?
#
loop_
_entity_poly.entity_id
_entity_poly.type
_entity_poly.pdbx_seq_one_letter_code
_entity_poly.pdbx_strand_id
1 'polypeptide(L)'
;MNYKYGFTLIELMIVVAIVAILAAIAYPSYQEYVKRTKRTDAQSEMMMIAHTLSQFKVTRGTYTSAALTGSFGVYGSTVTPKSGTPLYDLTLTTTASTWILTATPKTGTSQVGDGSIVLNYLGQKCWTKGSSCTPSATTNWDGR
;
A
#
# COMPACT_ATOMS: atom_id res chain seq x y z
N MET A 1 -36.79 -44.19 24.09
CA MET A 1 -35.49 -43.74 24.65
C MET A 1 -34.83 -42.83 23.64
N ASN A 2 -34.61 -41.55 23.99
CA ASN A 2 -33.84 -40.63 23.15
C ASN A 2 -32.38 -40.70 23.59
N TYR A 3 -31.53 -41.36 22.80
CA TYR A 3 -30.08 -41.33 23.00
C TYR A 3 -29.57 -39.94 22.63
N LYS A 4 -29.02 -39.20 23.60
CA LYS A 4 -28.29 -37.97 23.31
C LYS A 4 -26.91 -38.36 22.77
N TYR A 5 -26.74 -38.29 21.46
CA TYR A 5 -25.43 -38.41 20.82
C TYR A 5 -24.61 -37.15 21.16
N GLY A 6 -23.68 -37.28 22.10
CA GLY A 6 -22.71 -36.24 22.44
C GLY A 6 -21.39 -36.48 21.72
N PHE A 7 -20.69 -35.40 21.34
CA PHE A 7 -19.32 -35.46 20.85
C PHE A 7 -18.39 -35.98 21.94
N THR A 8 -17.44 -36.83 21.56
CA THR A 8 -16.37 -37.29 22.45
C THR A 8 -15.28 -36.21 22.59
N LEU A 9 -14.56 -36.22 23.71
CA LEU A 9 -13.42 -35.33 23.91
C LEU A 9 -12.32 -35.57 22.86
N ILE A 10 -12.12 -36.82 22.44
CA ILE A 10 -11.11 -37.14 21.42
C ILE A 10 -11.48 -36.59 20.05
N GLU A 11 -12.75 -36.63 19.64
CA GLU A 11 -13.22 -36.02 18.39
C GLU A 11 -12.99 -34.50 18.42
N LEU A 12 -13.29 -33.85 19.54
CA LEU A 12 -13.05 -32.41 19.68
C LEU A 12 -11.56 -32.06 19.62
N MET A 13 -10.68 -32.86 20.24
CA MET A 13 -9.24 -32.63 20.17
C MET A 13 -8.69 -32.77 18.74
N ILE A 14 -9.17 -33.74 17.97
CA ILE A 14 -8.77 -33.92 16.57
C ILE A 14 -9.24 -32.72 15.73
N VAL A 15 -10.48 -32.25 15.93
CA VAL A 15 -11.00 -31.07 15.22
C VAL A 15 -10.16 -29.83 15.53
N VAL A 16 -9.84 -29.58 16.80
CA VAL A 16 -8.99 -28.44 17.18
C VAL A 16 -7.60 -28.53 16.55
N ALA A 17 -7.00 -29.73 16.52
CA ALA A 17 -5.70 -29.94 15.88
C ALA A 17 -5.73 -29.61 14.38
N ILE A 18 -6.77 -30.04 13.66
CA ILE A 18 -6.94 -29.73 12.24
C ILE A 18 -7.12 -28.22 12.01
N VAL A 19 -7.97 -27.56 12.82
CA VAL A 19 -8.19 -26.11 12.73
C VAL A 19 -6.91 -25.33 13.00
N ALA A 20 -6.09 -25.76 13.98
CA ALA A 20 -4.82 -25.12 14.28
C ALA A 20 -3.84 -25.19 13.09
N ILE A 21 -3.76 -26.33 12.41
CA ILE A 21 -2.90 -26.50 11.21
C ILE A 21 -3.39 -25.60 10.08
N LEU A 22 -4.70 -25.56 9.82
CA LEU A 22 -5.28 -24.70 8.79
C LEU A 22 -5.05 -23.21 9.09
N ALA A 23 -5.26 -22.80 10.34
CA ALA A 23 -5.06 -21.42 10.76
C ALA A 23 -3.60 -20.96 10.59
N ALA A 24 -2.62 -21.83 10.86
CA ALA A 24 -1.20 -21.53 10.71
C ALA A 24 -0.81 -21.15 9.27
N ILE A 25 -1.47 -21.73 8.26
CA ILE A 25 -1.22 -21.44 6.84
C ILE A 25 -2.12 -20.31 6.34
N ALA A 26 -3.40 -20.34 6.70
CA ALA A 26 -4.41 -19.41 6.19
C ALA A 26 -4.19 -17.99 6.70
N TYR A 27 -3.79 -17.83 7.96
CA TYR A 27 -3.62 -16.52 8.58
C TYR A 27 -2.55 -15.63 7.91
N PRO A 28 -1.28 -16.08 7.75
CA PRO A 28 -0.26 -15.26 7.07
C PRO A 28 -0.61 -14.99 5.60
N SER A 29 -1.22 -15.97 4.92
CA SER A 29 -1.68 -15.80 3.52
C SER A 29 -2.75 -14.72 3.41
N TYR A 30 -3.73 -14.73 4.31
CA TYR A 30 -4.77 -13.71 4.36
C TYR A 30 -4.19 -12.32 4.66
N GLN A 31 -3.25 -12.21 5.60
CA GLN A 31 -2.58 -10.95 5.88
C GLN A 31 -1.85 -10.39 4.65
N GLU A 32 -1.10 -11.23 3.93
CA GLU A 32 -0.41 -10.81 2.70
C GLU A 32 -1.40 -10.36 1.61
N TYR A 33 -2.53 -11.06 1.46
CA TYR A 33 -3.59 -10.66 0.55
C TYR A 33 -4.13 -9.27 0.88
N VAL A 34 -4.44 -9.01 2.16
CA VAL A 34 -4.90 -7.69 2.61
C VAL A 34 -3.84 -6.63 2.34
N LYS A 35 -2.56 -6.89 2.63
CA LYS A 35 -1.46 -5.95 2.35
C LYS A 35 -1.37 -5.61 0.87
N ARG A 36 -1.47 -6.61 -0.01
CA ARG A 36 -1.48 -6.42 -1.46
C ARG A 36 -2.64 -5.55 -1.91
N THR A 37 -3.85 -5.78 -1.40
CA THR A 37 -5.01 -4.94 -1.71
C THR A 37 -4.78 -3.48 -1.30
N LYS A 38 -4.29 -3.24 -0.08
CA LYS A 38 -3.99 -1.88 0.39
C LYS A 38 -2.87 -1.19 -0.38
N ARG A 39 -1.88 -1.96 -0.85
CA ARG A 39 -0.85 -1.45 -1.76
C ARG A 39 -1.43 -1.04 -3.10
N THR A 40 -2.31 -1.84 -3.70
CA THR A 40 -3.00 -1.50 -4.95
C THR A 40 -3.84 -0.22 -4.80
N ASP A 41 -4.54 -0.06 -3.67
CA ASP A 41 -5.29 1.16 -3.36
C ASP A 41 -4.35 2.39 -3.34
N ALA A 42 -3.23 2.30 -2.63
CA ALA A 42 -2.22 3.37 -2.59
C ALA A 42 -1.63 3.69 -3.97
N GLN A 43 -1.36 2.67 -4.79
CA GLN A 43 -0.90 2.84 -6.18
C GLN A 43 -1.92 3.60 -7.04
N SER A 44 -3.21 3.30 -6.90
CA SER A 44 -4.29 4.02 -7.58
C SER A 44 -4.31 5.50 -7.18
N GLU A 45 -4.20 5.78 -5.88
CA GLU A 45 -4.14 7.17 -5.41
C GLU A 45 -2.89 7.91 -5.88
N MET A 46 -1.72 7.25 -5.90
CA MET A 46 -0.49 7.83 -6.46
C MET A 46 -0.63 8.17 -7.94
N MET A 47 -1.36 7.37 -8.73
CA MET A 47 -1.65 7.68 -10.13
C MET A 47 -2.54 8.92 -10.27
N MET A 48 -3.52 9.09 -9.38
CA MET A 48 -4.33 10.32 -9.34
C MET A 48 -3.47 11.55 -9.01
N ILE A 49 -2.54 11.44 -8.05
CA ILE A 49 -1.60 12.51 -7.71
C ILE A 49 -0.71 12.86 -8.92
N ALA A 50 -0.19 11.85 -9.61
CA ALA A 50 0.62 12.05 -10.82
C ALA A 50 -0.15 12.78 -11.93
N HIS A 51 -1.44 12.46 -12.10
CA HIS A 51 -2.30 13.17 -13.04
C HIS A 51 -2.49 14.64 -12.67
N THR A 52 -2.77 14.94 -11.39
CA THR A 52 -2.87 16.33 -10.90
C THR A 52 -1.56 17.09 -11.06
N LEU A 53 -0.41 16.43 -10.83
CA LEU A 53 0.91 17.02 -11.08
C LEU A 53 1.08 17.40 -12.56
N SER A 54 0.69 16.53 -13.49
CA SER A 54 0.74 16.85 -14.93
C SER A 54 -0.11 18.09 -15.26
N GLN A 55 -1.32 18.21 -14.70
CA GLN A 55 -2.15 19.41 -14.86
C GLN A 55 -1.51 20.65 -14.24
N PHE A 56 -0.87 20.50 -13.08
CA PHE A 56 -0.14 21.57 -12.42
C PHE A 56 0.99 22.14 -13.30
N LYS A 57 1.75 21.26 -13.97
CA LYS A 57 2.80 21.67 -14.90
C LYS A 57 2.24 22.39 -16.13
N VAL A 58 1.11 21.93 -16.67
CA VAL A 58 0.44 22.58 -17.81
C VAL A 58 -0.01 23.99 -17.44
N THR A 59 -0.59 24.17 -16.25
CA THR A 59 -1.15 25.46 -15.83
C THR A 59 -0.11 26.45 -15.31
N ARG A 60 0.98 25.97 -14.69
CA ARG A 60 1.99 26.84 -14.04
C ARG A 60 3.35 26.85 -14.71
N GLY A 61 3.60 25.97 -15.67
CA GLY A 61 4.89 25.82 -16.34
C GLY A 61 6.01 25.25 -15.46
N THR A 62 5.76 24.92 -14.18
CA THR A 62 6.76 24.41 -13.23
C THR A 62 6.14 23.48 -12.17
N TYR A 63 6.95 22.60 -11.56
CA TYR A 63 6.55 21.82 -10.37
C TYR A 63 7.06 22.40 -9.04
N THR A 64 7.88 23.45 -9.04
CA THR A 64 8.61 23.94 -7.85
C THR A 64 7.71 24.20 -6.63
N SER A 65 6.48 24.69 -6.85
CA SER A 65 5.55 24.98 -5.76
C SER A 65 4.49 23.89 -5.55
N ALA A 66 4.51 22.79 -6.31
CA ALA A 66 3.59 21.69 -6.10
C ALA A 66 3.91 21.01 -4.76
N ALA A 67 2.90 20.87 -3.93
CA ALA A 67 3.00 20.24 -2.62
C ALA A 67 1.87 19.23 -2.45
N LEU A 68 1.98 18.32 -1.49
CA LEU A 68 0.88 17.39 -1.21
C LEU A 68 -0.34 18.12 -0.61
N THR A 69 -0.12 19.17 0.18
CA THR A 69 -1.16 19.97 0.87
C THR A 69 -0.92 21.48 0.68
N GLY A 70 -1.81 22.32 1.21
CA GLY A 70 -1.70 23.79 1.15
C GLY A 70 -2.27 24.39 -0.14
N SER A 71 -1.96 25.67 -0.40
CA SER A 71 -2.52 26.44 -1.53
C SER A 71 -2.19 25.86 -2.91
N PHE A 72 -1.10 25.10 -3.00
CA PHE A 72 -0.68 24.37 -4.21
C PHE A 72 -0.72 22.85 -3.99
N GLY A 73 -1.60 22.40 -3.09
CA GLY A 73 -1.82 21.00 -2.76
C GLY A 73 -2.38 20.21 -3.95
N VAL A 74 -1.64 19.19 -4.41
CA VAL A 74 -2.07 18.31 -5.52
C VAL A 74 -2.95 17.14 -5.05
N TYR A 75 -3.09 16.97 -3.74
CA TYR A 75 -3.82 15.86 -3.16
C TYR A 75 -4.65 16.30 -1.95
N GLY A 76 -4.11 17.08 -1.02
CA GLY A 76 -4.81 17.56 0.18
C GLY A 76 -4.56 16.74 1.44
N SER A 77 -3.60 15.79 1.42
CA SER A 77 -3.16 15.01 2.58
C SER A 77 -1.69 14.62 2.44
N THR A 78 -1.00 14.29 3.53
CA THR A 78 0.36 13.70 3.50
C THR A 78 0.34 12.20 3.72
N VAL A 79 -0.83 11.58 3.73
CA VAL A 79 -1.03 10.15 3.97
C VAL A 79 -2.07 9.57 3.01
N THR A 80 -1.93 8.28 2.70
CA THR A 80 -2.93 7.50 1.96
C THR A 80 -3.33 6.23 2.74
N PRO A 81 -4.62 5.82 2.71
CA PRO A 81 -5.75 6.57 2.13
C PRO A 81 -6.04 7.87 2.90
N LYS A 82 -6.66 8.87 2.24
CA LYS A 82 -7.04 10.14 2.90
C LYS A 82 -8.08 9.96 4.00
N SER A 83 -8.94 8.96 3.83
CA SER A 83 -10.06 8.67 4.71
C SER A 83 -9.89 7.27 5.29
N GLY A 84 -10.28 7.11 6.55
CA GLY A 84 -10.06 5.89 7.31
C GLY A 84 -8.67 5.85 7.94
N THR A 85 -8.13 4.64 8.10
CA THR A 85 -6.81 4.44 8.73
C THR A 85 -5.71 4.75 7.73
N PRO A 86 -4.83 5.73 7.98
CA PRO A 86 -3.70 6.01 7.08
C PRO A 86 -2.68 4.87 7.16
N LEU A 87 -2.30 4.33 6.00
CA LEU A 87 -1.44 3.15 5.89
C LEU A 87 -0.05 3.46 5.30
N TYR A 88 0.07 4.58 4.58
CA TYR A 88 1.33 5.07 4.05
C TYR A 88 1.48 6.56 4.32
N ASP A 89 2.71 6.96 4.63
CA ASP A 89 3.15 8.35 4.61
C ASP A 89 3.62 8.69 3.18
N LEU A 90 3.10 9.78 2.63
CA LEU A 90 3.43 10.28 1.30
C LEU A 90 4.49 11.38 1.39
N THR A 91 5.53 11.26 0.57
CA THR A 91 6.55 12.29 0.37
C THR A 91 6.62 12.64 -1.11
N LEU A 92 6.49 13.93 -1.42
CA LEU A 92 6.64 14.47 -2.76
C LEU A 92 7.86 15.39 -2.80
N THR A 93 8.83 15.06 -3.64
CA THR A 93 9.99 15.91 -3.93
C THR A 93 9.86 16.45 -5.34
N THR A 94 10.01 17.76 -5.53
CA THR A 94 9.86 18.42 -6.84
C THR A 94 11.06 19.29 -7.18
N THR A 95 11.29 19.49 -8.48
CA THR A 95 12.14 20.55 -9.04
C THR A 95 11.31 21.40 -9.99
N ALA A 96 11.90 22.24 -10.83
CA ALA A 96 11.15 22.94 -11.86
C ALA A 96 10.52 21.98 -12.90
N SER A 97 11.16 20.83 -13.15
CA SER A 97 10.83 19.94 -14.29
C SER A 97 10.63 18.48 -13.92
N THR A 98 10.96 18.07 -12.70
CA THR A 98 10.90 16.68 -12.25
C THR A 98 10.20 16.57 -10.91
N TRP A 99 9.73 15.36 -10.61
CA TRP A 99 9.20 15.01 -9.30
C TRP A 99 9.37 13.51 -9.02
N ILE A 100 9.41 13.19 -7.73
CA ILE A 100 9.37 11.82 -7.20
C ILE A 100 8.33 11.79 -6.08
N LEU A 101 7.38 10.87 -6.20
CA LEU A 101 6.37 10.59 -5.20
C LEU A 101 6.67 9.22 -4.56
N THR A 102 6.80 9.21 -3.25
CA THR A 102 7.08 8.01 -2.45
C THR A 102 5.95 7.79 -1.44
N ALA A 103 5.40 6.57 -1.40
CA ALA A 103 4.53 6.10 -0.33
C ALA A 103 5.31 5.12 0.54
N THR A 104 5.62 5.51 1.77
CA THR A 104 6.36 4.71 2.74
C THR A 104 5.37 4.09 3.72
N PRO A 105 5.43 2.76 3.99
CA PRO A 105 4.52 2.13 4.93
C PRO A 105 4.56 2.81 6.30
N LYS A 106 3.37 3.14 6.81
CA LYS A 106 3.25 3.83 8.09
C LYS A 106 3.55 2.88 9.24
N THR A 107 4.41 3.31 10.15
CA THR A 107 4.75 2.55 11.36
C THR A 107 3.52 2.25 12.20
N GLY A 108 3.45 1.05 12.79
CA GLY A 108 2.32 0.64 13.63
C GLY A 108 1.06 0.21 12.87
N THR A 109 1.13 0.07 11.54
CA THR A 109 0.00 -0.37 10.70
C THR A 109 0.24 -1.75 10.09
N SER A 110 -0.78 -2.33 9.44
CA SER A 110 -0.66 -3.60 8.74
C SER A 110 0.35 -3.56 7.58
N GLN A 111 0.68 -2.38 7.03
CA GLN A 111 1.62 -2.27 5.90
C GLN A 111 3.09 -2.28 6.33
N VAL A 112 3.40 -2.28 7.63
CA VAL A 112 4.79 -2.36 8.08
C VAL A 112 5.49 -3.57 7.44
N GLY A 113 6.70 -3.31 6.91
CA GLY A 113 7.50 -4.31 6.20
C GLY A 113 7.04 -4.64 4.78
N ASP A 114 6.03 -3.96 4.22
CA ASP A 114 5.59 -4.21 2.83
C ASP A 114 6.54 -3.59 1.79
N GLY A 115 7.30 -2.54 2.16
CA GLY A 115 8.21 -1.82 1.27
C GLY A 115 7.60 -0.53 0.70
N SER A 116 8.45 0.38 0.24
CA SER A 116 8.00 1.69 -0.28
C SER A 116 7.57 1.60 -1.74
N ILE A 117 6.50 2.31 -2.08
CA ILE A 117 5.99 2.44 -3.45
C ILE A 117 6.50 3.76 -4.00
N VAL A 118 7.13 3.74 -5.18
CA VAL A 118 7.72 4.94 -5.78
C VAL A 118 7.20 5.12 -7.20
N LEU A 119 6.91 6.38 -7.56
CA LEU A 119 6.53 6.84 -8.89
C LEU A 119 7.27 8.13 -9.21
N ASN A 120 7.77 8.28 -10.44
CA ASN A 120 8.42 9.53 -10.87
C ASN A 120 7.71 10.20 -12.05
N TYR A 121 8.19 11.39 -12.40
CA TYR A 121 7.69 12.22 -13.50
C TYR A 121 7.69 11.58 -14.89
N LEU A 122 8.45 10.50 -15.10
CA LEU A 122 8.45 9.73 -16.34
C LEU A 122 7.41 8.59 -16.34
N GLY A 123 6.63 8.45 -15.26
CA GLY A 123 5.71 7.34 -15.08
C GLY A 123 6.41 6.02 -14.69
N GLN A 124 7.71 6.07 -14.37
CA GLN A 124 8.46 4.89 -13.93
C GLN A 124 8.06 4.53 -12.50
N LYS A 125 7.80 3.25 -12.30
CA LYS A 125 7.20 2.68 -11.09
C LYS A 125 8.19 1.77 -10.43
N CYS A 126 8.21 1.76 -9.11
CA CYS A 126 9.00 0.78 -8.38
C CYS A 126 8.35 0.40 -7.06
N TRP A 127 8.32 -0.90 -6.78
CA TRP A 127 8.04 -1.46 -5.47
C TRP A 127 8.83 -2.75 -5.30
N THR A 128 9.42 -2.93 -4.13
CA THR A 128 10.12 -4.17 -3.75
C THR A 128 9.70 -4.54 -2.33
N LYS A 129 9.35 -5.82 -2.14
CA LYS A 129 8.85 -6.30 -0.86
C LYS A 129 9.88 -6.03 0.24
N GLY A 130 9.45 -5.34 1.30
CA GLY A 130 10.26 -5.08 2.48
C GLY A 130 11.42 -4.10 2.31
N SER A 131 11.56 -3.44 1.15
CA SER A 131 12.64 -2.49 0.89
C SER A 131 12.13 -1.20 0.23
N SER A 132 13.00 -0.19 0.16
CA SER A 132 12.87 0.89 -0.81
C SER A 132 13.50 0.47 -2.15
N CYS A 133 13.14 1.19 -3.21
CA CYS A 133 13.73 0.99 -4.52
C CYS A 133 13.67 2.27 -5.36
N THR A 134 14.47 2.34 -6.41
CA THR A 134 14.57 3.51 -7.29
C THR A 134 13.84 3.23 -8.62
N PRO A 135 12.89 4.07 -9.04
CA PRO A 135 12.17 3.88 -10.29
C PRO A 135 13.09 4.05 -11.50
N SER A 136 12.97 3.13 -12.44
CA SER A 136 13.64 3.14 -13.74
C SER A 136 12.70 2.60 -14.82
N ALA A 137 13.15 2.59 -16.08
CA ALA A 137 12.36 2.08 -17.20
C ALA A 137 12.05 0.58 -17.12
N THR A 138 12.78 -0.19 -16.31
CA THR A 138 12.63 -1.64 -16.18
C THR A 138 11.97 -2.08 -14.88
N THR A 139 11.82 -1.17 -13.91
CA THR A 139 11.14 -1.46 -12.65
C THR A 139 9.63 -1.33 -12.81
N ASN A 140 8.89 -2.02 -11.96
CA ASN A 140 7.44 -1.98 -11.93
C ASN A 140 6.91 -2.11 -10.49
N TRP A 141 5.59 -2.18 -10.37
CA TRP A 141 4.88 -2.41 -9.10
C TRP A 141 4.50 -3.87 -8.85
N ASP A 142 4.86 -4.77 -9.78
CA ASP A 142 4.47 -6.17 -9.73
C ASP A 142 5.38 -6.99 -8.80
N GLY A 143 6.48 -6.40 -8.33
CA GLY A 143 7.33 -6.87 -7.22
C GLY A 143 7.62 -8.36 -7.23
N ARG A 144 8.31 -8.81 -8.28
CA ARG A 144 8.98 -10.11 -8.25
C ARG A 144 10.02 -10.15 -7.12
#